data_AF-A0A7J0CIM1-F1
#
_entry.id   AF-A0A7J0CIM1-F1
#
_cell.length_a   1.000
_cell.length_b   1.000
_cell.length_c   1.000
_cell.angle_alpha   90.00
_cell.angle_beta   90.00
_cell.angle_gamma   90.00
#
_symmetry.space_group_name_H-M   'P 1'
#
loop_
_entity.id
_entity.type
_entity.pdbx_description
1 polymer ?
#
loop_
_entity_poly.entity_id
_entity_poly.type
_entity_poly.pdbx_seq_one_letter_code
_entity_poly.pdbx_strand_id
1 'polypeptide(L)'
;MEPLATAKTLDGAGRLAGHFLAASVDASAQGDFWSKAGSNILSQLLLAAALDGRPITDIMQWLAFPADRSPLDILRDHGFAAVAAQLKGTVEGPPETRDGIYETARQYAAALLNTEIAAWVTPQKDVAEFRPADFVTSTDTLFLLSKDGGGGASALIAACADSVMRAATAQAERAGGRLDPPMLAILDEAANVCKISDLPDLYSHLGSRGIIPITILQSYRQGQKVWGDAGMDAMWSASTVKVIGSGIDDPDFADKLSRLIGDHDVETTSTSHSESGKSTSVSMRQERILPADAIRALPKGTALCFATGMRAAMLDLRPWYAEPGAKELSAASARASQAITARANAKHAPSQGDYGTAA
;
A
#
# COMPACT_ATOMS: atom_id res chain seq x y z
N MET A 1 -16.16 6.01 5.11
CA MET A 1 -16.34 5.43 3.76
C MET A 1 -17.00 4.10 3.95
N GLU A 2 -18.05 3.76 3.20
CA GLU A 2 -18.64 2.42 3.24
C GLU A 2 -17.91 1.50 2.24
N PRO A 3 -17.06 0.55 2.66
CA PRO A 3 -16.30 -0.29 1.73
C PRO A 3 -17.19 -1.20 0.87
N LEU A 4 -18.35 -1.56 1.40
CA LEU A 4 -19.34 -2.37 0.69
C LEU A 4 -19.95 -1.67 -0.52
N ALA A 5 -19.90 -0.35 -0.61
CA ALA A 5 -20.38 0.38 -1.78
C ALA A 5 -19.70 -0.09 -3.08
N THR A 6 -18.42 -0.49 -2.99
CA THR A 6 -17.65 -1.05 -4.11
C THR A 6 -17.74 -2.57 -4.25
N ALA A 7 -18.43 -3.28 -3.35
CA ALA A 7 -18.49 -4.74 -3.29
C ALA A 7 -19.81 -5.34 -3.82
N LYS A 8 -20.58 -4.58 -4.62
CA LYS A 8 -21.84 -5.05 -5.25
C LYS A 8 -21.64 -5.94 -6.49
N THR A 9 -20.38 -6.19 -6.87
CA THR A 9 -20.00 -7.13 -7.91
C THR A 9 -19.03 -8.15 -7.33
N LEU A 10 -18.95 -9.34 -7.94
CA LEU A 10 -18.03 -10.40 -7.48
C LEU A 10 -16.58 -9.92 -7.50
N ASP A 11 -16.17 -9.19 -8.53
CA ASP A 11 -14.81 -8.62 -8.63
C ASP A 11 -14.55 -7.60 -7.53
N GLY A 12 -15.52 -6.73 -7.25
CA GLY A 12 -15.42 -5.73 -6.19
C GLY A 12 -15.32 -6.35 -4.80
N ALA A 13 -16.15 -7.36 -4.52
CA ALA A 13 -16.12 -8.10 -3.26
C ALA A 13 -14.83 -8.93 -3.10
N GLY A 14 -14.37 -9.56 -4.18
CA GLY A 14 -13.11 -10.31 -4.21
C GLY A 14 -11.91 -9.41 -3.93
N ARG A 15 -11.94 -8.19 -4.47
CA ARG A 15 -10.89 -7.20 -4.21
C ARG A 15 -10.91 -6.70 -2.77
N LEU A 16 -12.08 -6.40 -2.22
CA LEU A 16 -12.21 -6.01 -0.81
C LEU A 16 -11.69 -7.13 0.11
N ALA A 17 -12.05 -8.38 -0.15
CA ALA A 17 -11.50 -9.55 0.56
C ALA A 17 -9.97 -9.65 0.42
N GLY A 18 -9.43 -9.34 -0.77
CA GLY A 18 -8.00 -9.28 -1.03
C GLY A 18 -7.26 -8.28 -0.14
N HIS A 19 -7.85 -7.12 0.17
CA HIS A 19 -7.27 -6.15 1.10
C HIS A 19 -7.20 -6.68 2.53
N PHE A 20 -8.24 -7.39 3.00
CA PHE A 20 -8.23 -8.06 4.31
C PHE A 20 -7.19 -9.19 4.37
N LEU A 21 -7.05 -9.97 3.29
CA LEU A 21 -6.02 -11.00 3.17
C LEU A 21 -4.61 -10.40 3.24
N ALA A 22 -4.33 -9.35 2.46
CA ALA A 22 -2.99 -8.73 2.37
C ALA A 22 -2.55 -8.08 3.68
N ALA A 23 -3.50 -7.55 4.45
CA ALA A 23 -3.26 -6.97 5.77
C ALA A 23 -2.94 -8.03 6.84
N SER A 24 -3.39 -9.28 6.66
CA SER A 24 -3.14 -10.37 7.60
C SER A 24 -1.65 -10.76 7.65
N VAL A 25 -1.10 -10.84 8.86
CA VAL A 25 0.33 -11.11 9.13
C VAL A 25 0.75 -12.54 8.73
N ASP A 26 -0.20 -13.49 8.73
CA ASP A 26 0.07 -14.93 8.54
C ASP A 26 -0.37 -15.47 7.17
N ALA A 27 -0.79 -14.62 6.24
CA ALA A 27 -1.29 -15.06 4.93
C ALA A 27 -0.25 -15.87 4.12
N SER A 28 1.04 -15.60 4.30
CA SER A 28 2.14 -16.35 3.67
C SER A 28 2.48 -17.67 4.37
N ALA A 29 2.06 -17.85 5.64
CA ALA A 29 2.39 -19.02 6.46
C ALA A 29 1.33 -20.12 6.41
N GLN A 30 0.07 -19.78 6.09
CA GLN A 30 -1.06 -20.72 6.10
C GLN A 30 -1.14 -21.64 4.87
N GLY A 31 -0.30 -21.45 3.85
CA GLY A 31 -0.35 -22.22 2.61
C GLY A 31 -1.42 -21.73 1.63
N ASP A 32 -1.12 -21.81 0.34
CA ASP A 32 -1.88 -21.18 -0.76
C ASP A 32 -3.36 -21.62 -0.83
N PHE A 33 -3.67 -22.86 -0.44
CA PHE A 33 -5.05 -23.39 -0.45
C PHE A 33 -5.95 -22.67 0.56
N TRP A 34 -5.54 -22.60 1.83
CA TRP A 34 -6.36 -22.03 2.90
C TRP A 34 -6.58 -20.53 2.68
N SER A 35 -5.53 -19.82 2.26
CA SER A 35 -5.61 -18.39 1.96
C SER A 35 -6.60 -18.09 0.82
N LYS A 36 -6.56 -18.88 -0.26
CA LYS A 36 -7.51 -18.75 -1.37
C LYS A 36 -8.94 -19.09 -0.96
N ALA A 37 -9.13 -20.18 -0.22
CA ALA A 37 -10.46 -20.63 0.19
C ALA A 37 -11.10 -19.64 1.20
N GLY A 38 -10.35 -19.17 2.18
CA GLY A 38 -10.80 -18.17 3.16
C GLY A 38 -11.14 -16.84 2.51
N SER A 39 -10.29 -16.35 1.59
CA SER A 39 -10.56 -15.14 0.81
C SER A 39 -11.81 -15.29 -0.07
N ASN A 40 -12.02 -16.46 -0.67
CA ASN A 40 -13.22 -16.72 -1.48
C ASN A 40 -14.50 -16.66 -0.66
N ILE A 41 -14.54 -17.30 0.53
CA ILE A 41 -15.71 -17.21 1.42
C ILE A 41 -15.93 -15.77 1.87
N LEU A 42 -14.87 -15.07 2.28
CA LEU A 42 -14.98 -13.67 2.69
C LEU A 42 -15.56 -12.79 1.57
N SER A 43 -15.10 -12.97 0.33
CA SER A 43 -15.65 -12.29 -0.86
C SER A 43 -17.15 -12.53 -1.04
N GLN A 44 -17.59 -13.79 -0.95
CA GLN A 44 -18.99 -14.15 -1.11
C GLN A 44 -19.89 -13.55 -0.03
N LEU A 45 -19.41 -13.52 1.22
CA LEU A 45 -20.12 -12.90 2.34
C LEU A 45 -20.17 -11.37 2.22
N LEU A 46 -19.07 -10.73 1.82
CA LEU A 46 -19.03 -9.29 1.54
C LEU A 46 -19.99 -8.92 0.41
N LEU A 47 -20.05 -9.72 -0.65
CA LEU A 47 -21.00 -9.53 -1.76
C LEU A 47 -22.45 -9.62 -1.25
N ALA A 48 -22.77 -10.65 -0.47
CA ALA A 48 -24.11 -10.80 0.11
C ALA A 48 -24.50 -9.57 0.96
N ALA A 49 -23.61 -9.12 1.85
CA ALA A 49 -23.85 -7.94 2.68
C ALA A 49 -24.06 -6.67 1.83
N ALA A 50 -23.23 -6.47 0.80
CA ALA A 50 -23.32 -5.30 -0.09
C ALA A 50 -24.61 -5.27 -0.92
N LEU A 51 -25.12 -6.44 -1.34
CA LEU A 51 -26.36 -6.55 -2.12
C LEU A 51 -27.60 -6.25 -1.27
N ASP A 52 -27.64 -6.74 -0.03
CA ASP A 52 -28.77 -6.55 0.90
C ASP A 52 -28.70 -5.23 1.70
N GLY A 53 -27.68 -4.40 1.47
CA GLY A 53 -27.49 -3.13 2.18
C GLY A 53 -27.19 -3.29 3.67
N ARG A 54 -26.56 -4.40 4.05
CA ARG A 54 -26.19 -4.72 5.43
C ARG A 54 -24.86 -4.09 5.82
N PRO A 55 -24.65 -3.78 7.10
CA PRO A 55 -23.35 -3.31 7.56
C PRO A 55 -22.29 -4.42 7.38
N ILE A 56 -21.05 -4.04 7.08
CA ILE A 56 -19.95 -4.99 6.89
C ILE A 56 -19.71 -5.89 8.10
N THR A 57 -20.11 -5.45 9.30
CA THR A 57 -20.02 -6.24 10.54
C THR A 57 -20.88 -7.49 10.55
N ASP A 58 -21.97 -7.56 9.76
CA ASP A 58 -22.85 -8.73 9.70
C ASP A 58 -22.10 -9.99 9.21
N ILE A 59 -21.03 -9.81 8.42
CA ILE A 59 -20.23 -10.95 7.95
C ILE A 59 -19.60 -11.71 9.11
N MET A 60 -19.33 -11.06 10.26
CA MET A 60 -18.77 -11.72 11.44
C MET A 60 -19.76 -12.72 12.04
N GLN A 61 -21.07 -12.42 11.97
CA GLN A 61 -22.11 -13.35 12.40
C GLN A 61 -22.16 -14.57 11.47
N TRP A 62 -22.14 -14.35 10.15
CA TRP A 62 -22.13 -15.45 9.17
C TRP A 62 -20.86 -16.31 9.26
N LEU A 63 -19.72 -15.70 9.58
CA LEU A 63 -18.47 -16.42 9.82
C LEU A 63 -18.49 -17.21 11.14
N ALA A 64 -19.21 -16.76 12.16
CA ALA A 64 -19.36 -17.48 13.42
C ALA A 64 -20.35 -18.66 13.32
N PHE A 65 -21.36 -18.53 12.47
CA PHE A 65 -22.43 -19.53 12.31
C PHE A 65 -22.59 -19.96 10.84
N PRO A 66 -21.73 -20.87 10.34
CA PRO A 66 -21.77 -21.32 8.93
C PRO A 66 -23.11 -21.93 8.49
N ALA A 67 -23.93 -22.40 9.43
CA ALA A 67 -25.26 -22.95 9.15
C ALA A 67 -26.31 -21.88 8.81
N ASP A 68 -26.01 -20.60 9.03
CA ASP A 68 -26.89 -19.50 8.63
C ASP A 68 -27.02 -19.45 7.10
N ARG A 69 -28.24 -19.60 6.62
CA ARG A 69 -28.55 -19.63 5.18
C ARG A 69 -28.78 -18.25 4.59
N SER A 70 -28.87 -17.20 5.42
CA SER A 70 -29.10 -15.82 4.99
C SER A 70 -28.19 -15.39 3.83
N PRO A 71 -26.84 -15.54 3.87
CA PRO A 71 -25.99 -15.12 2.76
C PRO A 71 -26.25 -15.93 1.48
N LEU A 72 -26.63 -17.21 1.57
CA LEU A 72 -26.98 -18.04 0.41
C LEU A 72 -28.25 -17.56 -0.27
N ASP A 73 -29.28 -17.28 0.54
CA ASP A 73 -30.57 -16.83 0.04
C ASP A 73 -30.46 -15.42 -0.56
N ILE A 74 -29.74 -14.50 0.11
CA ILE A 74 -29.45 -13.15 -0.41
C ILE A 74 -28.75 -13.22 -1.79
N LEU A 75 -27.70 -14.04 -1.92
CA LEU A 75 -26.98 -14.19 -3.19
C LEU A 75 -27.88 -14.73 -4.30
N ARG A 76 -28.73 -15.72 -4.00
CA ARG A 76 -29.68 -16.29 -4.97
C ARG A 76 -30.70 -15.24 -5.40
N ASP A 77 -31.27 -14.51 -4.45
CA ASP A 77 -32.36 -13.55 -4.69
C ASP A 77 -31.88 -12.34 -5.52
N HIS A 78 -30.58 -12.04 -5.47
CA HIS A 78 -29.92 -11.01 -6.29
C HIS A 78 -29.26 -11.54 -7.57
N GLY A 79 -29.58 -12.77 -8.00
CA GLY A 79 -29.14 -13.31 -9.30
C GLY A 79 -27.74 -13.94 -9.31
N PHE A 80 -27.07 -14.06 -8.17
CA PHE A 80 -25.76 -14.71 -8.04
C PHE A 80 -25.87 -16.20 -7.71
N ALA A 81 -26.76 -16.93 -8.40
CA ALA A 81 -27.06 -18.34 -8.10
C ALA A 81 -25.84 -19.27 -8.15
N ALA A 82 -24.90 -19.05 -9.08
CA ALA A 82 -23.67 -19.83 -9.16
C ALA A 82 -22.74 -19.59 -7.95
N VAL A 83 -22.65 -18.35 -7.49
CA VAL A 83 -21.88 -17.97 -6.29
C VAL A 83 -22.53 -18.57 -5.04
N ALA A 84 -23.86 -18.50 -4.94
CA ALA A 84 -24.62 -19.14 -3.86
C ALA A 84 -24.40 -20.67 -3.85
N ALA A 85 -24.39 -21.33 -5.01
CA ALA A 85 -24.12 -22.77 -5.11
C ALA A 85 -22.69 -23.12 -4.66
N GLN A 86 -21.71 -22.28 -4.99
CA GLN A 86 -20.32 -22.47 -4.54
C GLN A 86 -20.21 -22.31 -3.02
N LEU A 87 -20.77 -21.23 -2.45
CA LEU A 87 -20.81 -21.01 -0.99
C LEU A 87 -21.49 -22.18 -0.28
N LYS A 88 -22.61 -22.67 -0.84
CA LYS A 88 -23.34 -23.82 -0.31
C LYS A 88 -22.47 -25.07 -0.28
N GLY A 89 -21.72 -25.34 -1.35
CA GLY A 89 -20.79 -26.46 -1.42
C GLY A 89 -19.72 -26.42 -0.33
N THR A 90 -19.24 -25.23 0.05
CA THR A 90 -18.30 -25.07 1.17
C THR A 90 -18.98 -25.28 2.53
N VAL A 91 -20.19 -24.73 2.72
CA VAL A 91 -20.97 -24.87 3.97
C VAL A 91 -21.36 -26.33 4.25
N GLU A 92 -21.77 -27.06 3.21
CA GLU A 92 -22.17 -28.48 3.30
C GLU A 92 -21.00 -29.45 3.13
N GLY A 93 -19.79 -28.94 2.89
CA GLY A 93 -18.57 -29.73 2.74
C GLY A 93 -18.13 -30.43 4.03
N PRO A 94 -17.05 -31.23 3.97
CA PRO A 94 -16.52 -31.95 5.13
C PRO A 94 -16.26 -30.99 6.32
N PRO A 95 -16.71 -31.32 7.55
CA PRO A 95 -16.65 -30.41 8.69
C PRO A 95 -15.26 -29.85 8.97
N GLU A 96 -14.23 -30.70 8.97
CA GLU A 96 -12.84 -30.27 9.25
C GLU A 96 -12.32 -29.25 8.21
N THR A 97 -12.61 -29.48 6.93
CA THR A 97 -12.22 -28.56 5.85
C THR A 97 -13.01 -27.26 5.94
N ARG A 98 -14.33 -27.34 6.14
CA ARG A 98 -15.18 -26.15 6.31
C ARG A 98 -14.69 -25.30 7.48
N ASP A 99 -14.48 -25.90 8.65
CA ASP A 99 -14.12 -25.19 9.86
C ASP A 99 -12.75 -24.51 9.71
N GLY A 100 -11.79 -25.15 9.03
CA GLY A 100 -10.50 -24.54 8.69
C GLY A 100 -10.61 -23.34 7.72
N ILE A 101 -11.48 -23.42 6.71
CA ILE A 101 -11.73 -22.29 5.78
C ILE A 101 -12.37 -21.12 6.52
N TYR A 102 -13.39 -21.38 7.34
CA TYR A 102 -14.08 -20.35 8.11
C TYR A 102 -13.17 -19.72 9.17
N GLU A 103 -12.30 -20.51 9.80
CA GLU A 103 -11.30 -19.98 10.73
C GLU A 103 -10.32 -19.04 10.04
N THR A 104 -9.86 -19.41 8.85
CA THR A 104 -8.99 -18.56 8.02
C THR A 104 -9.69 -17.24 7.67
N ALA A 105 -10.95 -17.29 7.24
CA ALA A 105 -11.74 -16.09 6.92
C ALA A 105 -12.00 -15.20 8.15
N ARG A 106 -12.25 -15.79 9.34
CA ARG A 106 -12.36 -15.05 10.61
C ARG A 106 -11.10 -14.28 10.95
N GLN A 107 -9.93 -14.88 10.73
CA GLN A 107 -8.65 -14.22 10.99
C GLN A 107 -8.43 -13.01 10.07
N TYR A 108 -8.85 -13.09 8.80
CA TYR A 108 -8.77 -11.95 7.88
C TYR A 108 -9.73 -10.82 8.27
N ALA A 109 -10.93 -11.17 8.74
CA ALA A 109 -11.95 -10.20 9.13
C ALA A 109 -11.81 -9.71 10.60
N ALA A 110 -10.82 -10.19 11.36
CA ALA A 110 -10.68 -9.94 12.80
C ALA A 110 -10.65 -8.45 13.18
N ALA A 111 -10.21 -7.59 12.25
CA ALA A 111 -10.27 -6.13 12.36
C ALA A 111 -11.65 -5.60 12.78
N LEU A 112 -12.71 -6.21 12.24
CA LEU A 112 -14.09 -5.79 12.41
C LEU A 112 -14.66 -6.16 13.79
N LEU A 113 -13.96 -6.98 14.58
CA LEU A 113 -14.30 -7.24 15.97
C LEU A 113 -14.00 -6.04 16.88
N ASN A 114 -13.08 -5.16 16.47
CA ASN A 114 -12.84 -3.92 17.20
C ASN A 114 -13.92 -2.90 16.82
N THR A 115 -14.76 -2.55 17.79
CA THR A 115 -15.87 -1.61 17.61
C THR A 115 -15.43 -0.24 17.10
N GLU A 116 -14.24 0.23 17.49
CA GLU A 116 -13.70 1.51 17.01
C GLU A 116 -13.32 1.45 15.52
N ILE A 117 -12.76 0.33 15.08
CA ILE A 117 -12.39 0.10 13.67
C ILE A 117 -13.65 -0.12 12.83
N ALA A 118 -14.59 -0.94 13.33
CA ALA A 118 -15.86 -1.19 12.66
C ALA A 118 -16.66 0.10 12.45
N ALA A 119 -16.61 1.03 13.41
CA ALA A 119 -17.27 2.33 13.31
C ALA A 119 -16.75 3.20 12.14
N TRP A 120 -15.53 2.96 11.61
CA TRP A 120 -15.00 3.70 10.45
C TRP A 120 -15.72 3.36 9.14
N VAL A 121 -16.29 2.15 9.08
CA VAL A 121 -16.81 1.52 7.86
C VAL A 121 -18.29 1.18 7.92
N THR A 122 -18.90 1.36 9.09
CA THR A 122 -20.36 1.28 9.28
C THR A 122 -20.96 2.69 9.23
N PRO A 123 -22.04 2.91 8.47
CA PRO A 123 -22.73 4.21 8.42
C PRO A 123 -23.12 4.71 9.82
N GLN A 124 -22.87 5.99 10.09
CA GLN A 124 -23.26 6.65 11.33
C GLN A 124 -24.22 7.81 11.02
N LYS A 125 -25.28 7.95 11.84
CA LYS A 125 -26.38 8.89 11.58
C LYS A 125 -25.93 10.35 11.41
N ASP A 126 -24.97 10.79 12.22
CA ASP A 126 -24.56 12.19 12.32
C ASP A 126 -23.19 12.46 11.68
N VAL A 127 -22.63 11.49 10.95
CA VAL A 127 -21.34 11.62 10.27
C VAL A 127 -21.52 11.45 8.77
N ALA A 128 -21.09 12.46 8.02
CA ALA A 128 -21.13 12.41 6.57
C ALA A 128 -20.27 11.24 6.04
N GLU A 129 -20.84 10.48 5.12
CA GLU A 129 -20.13 9.40 4.45
C GLU A 129 -19.07 9.98 3.50
N PHE A 130 -17.81 9.55 3.65
CA PHE A 130 -16.78 9.85 2.66
C PHE A 130 -17.03 9.07 1.37
N ARG A 131 -17.15 9.78 0.24
CA ARG A 131 -17.39 9.24 -1.10
C ARG A 131 -16.21 9.52 -2.02
N PRO A 132 -15.47 8.48 -2.45
CA PRO A 132 -14.34 8.64 -3.36
C PRO A 132 -14.66 9.38 -4.66
N ALA A 133 -15.85 9.16 -5.23
CA ALA A 133 -16.29 9.82 -6.46
C ALA A 133 -16.43 11.35 -6.31
N ASP A 134 -16.86 11.82 -5.13
CA ASP A 134 -16.99 13.25 -4.85
C ASP A 134 -15.60 13.85 -4.61
N PHE A 135 -14.77 13.16 -3.83
CA PHE A 135 -13.39 13.56 -3.51
C PHE A 135 -12.51 13.77 -4.75
N VAL A 136 -12.56 12.86 -5.72
CA VAL A 136 -11.69 12.95 -6.92
C VAL A 136 -12.06 14.10 -7.86
N THR A 137 -13.19 14.77 -7.61
CA THR A 137 -13.61 15.98 -8.33
C THR A 137 -13.43 17.26 -7.49
N SER A 138 -12.98 17.14 -6.24
CA SER A 138 -12.71 18.27 -5.36
C SER A 138 -11.22 18.64 -5.37
N THR A 139 -10.86 19.65 -4.57
CA THR A 139 -9.47 20.06 -4.32
C THR A 139 -9.00 19.66 -2.91
N ASP A 140 -9.68 18.71 -2.29
CA ASP A 140 -9.42 18.30 -0.92
C ASP A 140 -8.18 17.40 -0.83
N THR A 141 -7.63 17.27 0.38
CA THR A 141 -6.53 16.35 0.68
C THR A 141 -7.00 15.27 1.64
N LEU A 142 -6.82 14.00 1.24
CA LEU A 142 -7.12 12.84 2.09
C LEU A 142 -5.85 12.34 2.78
N PHE A 143 -5.84 12.35 4.11
CA PHE A 143 -4.79 11.73 4.92
C PHE A 143 -5.30 10.39 5.48
N LEU A 144 -4.65 9.29 5.11
CA LEU A 144 -4.94 7.97 5.64
C LEU A 144 -3.87 7.61 6.68
N LEU A 145 -4.26 7.58 7.96
CA LEU A 145 -3.35 7.38 9.07
C LEU A 145 -3.61 6.02 9.71
N SER A 146 -2.58 5.19 9.82
CA SER A 146 -2.57 3.96 10.61
C SER A 146 -1.48 4.03 11.67
N LYS A 147 -1.66 3.28 12.76
CA LYS A 147 -0.58 3.00 13.72
C LYS A 147 -0.04 1.60 13.45
N ASP A 148 1.29 1.46 13.45
CA ASP A 148 1.96 0.18 13.32
C ASP A 148 1.49 -0.84 14.37
N GLY A 149 1.33 -2.09 13.93
CA GLY A 149 0.96 -3.23 14.78
C GLY A 149 -0.55 -3.45 14.98
N GLY A 150 -1.42 -2.55 14.52
CA GLY A 150 -2.88 -2.70 14.61
C GLY A 150 -3.48 -3.44 13.41
N GLY A 151 -2.99 -4.66 13.11
CA GLY A 151 -3.12 -5.41 11.84
C GLY A 151 -4.49 -5.54 11.15
N GLY A 152 -5.57 -4.99 11.72
CA GLY A 152 -6.87 -4.87 11.06
C GLY A 152 -7.15 -3.54 10.36
N ALA A 153 -6.60 -2.41 10.84
CA ALA A 153 -6.90 -1.09 10.30
C ALA A 153 -6.27 -0.85 8.91
N SER A 154 -5.13 -1.49 8.64
CA SER A 154 -4.41 -1.41 7.36
C SER A 154 -5.23 -1.92 6.18
N ALA A 155 -6.04 -2.98 6.37
CA ALA A 155 -6.94 -3.49 5.33
C ALA A 155 -7.92 -2.42 4.83
N LEU A 156 -8.53 -1.71 5.78
CA LEU A 156 -9.52 -0.67 5.48
C LEU A 156 -8.87 0.56 4.84
N ILE A 157 -7.65 0.90 5.28
CA ILE A 157 -6.87 1.98 4.71
C ILE A 157 -6.45 1.66 3.27
N ALA A 158 -5.96 0.45 3.01
CA ALA A 158 -5.63 -0.02 1.67
C ALA A 158 -6.88 -0.03 0.76
N ALA A 159 -8.01 -0.53 1.26
CA ALA A 159 -9.28 -0.52 0.54
C ALA A 159 -9.75 0.92 0.23
N CYS A 160 -9.57 1.86 1.15
CA CYS A 160 -9.90 3.28 0.93
C CYS A 160 -9.01 3.91 -0.15
N ALA A 161 -7.68 3.74 -0.05
CA ALA A 161 -6.74 4.23 -1.04
C ALA A 161 -7.02 3.67 -2.45
N ASP A 162 -7.26 2.36 -2.54
CA ASP A 162 -7.62 1.69 -3.77
C ASP A 162 -8.95 2.21 -4.36
N SER A 163 -9.97 2.39 -3.52
CA SER A 163 -11.27 2.94 -3.94
C SER A 163 -11.14 4.36 -4.50
N VAL A 164 -10.30 5.21 -3.89
CA VAL A 164 -9.99 6.56 -4.39
C VAL A 164 -9.25 6.50 -5.73
N MET A 165 -8.22 5.67 -5.87
CA MET A 165 -7.51 5.53 -7.15
C MET A 165 -8.41 5.03 -8.28
N ARG A 166 -9.36 4.14 -7.98
CA ARG A 166 -10.36 3.65 -8.94
C ARG A 166 -11.39 4.71 -9.31
N ALA A 167 -11.90 5.45 -8.33
CA ALA A 167 -12.79 6.56 -8.58
C ALA A 167 -12.12 7.61 -9.47
N ALA A 168 -10.83 7.89 -9.22
CA ALA A 168 -10.04 8.81 -10.03
C ALA A 168 -9.85 8.28 -11.46
N THR A 169 -9.60 6.97 -11.62
CA THR A 169 -9.46 6.33 -12.94
C THR A 169 -10.76 6.41 -13.74
N ALA A 170 -11.88 6.06 -13.11
CA ALA A 170 -13.20 6.16 -13.73
C ALA A 170 -13.62 7.60 -14.03
N GLN A 171 -13.17 8.58 -13.22
CA GLN A 171 -13.37 10.00 -13.49
C GLN A 171 -12.52 10.47 -14.67
N ALA A 172 -11.25 10.09 -14.73
CA ALA A 172 -10.37 10.41 -15.86
C ALA A 172 -10.94 9.89 -17.19
N GLU A 173 -11.43 8.64 -17.22
CA GLU A 173 -12.05 8.05 -18.41
C GLU A 173 -13.30 8.82 -18.86
N ARG A 174 -14.13 9.30 -17.91
CA ARG A 174 -15.28 10.16 -18.20
C ARG A 174 -14.89 11.58 -18.63
N ALA A 175 -13.73 12.07 -18.20
CA ALA A 175 -13.22 13.42 -18.46
C ALA A 175 -12.31 13.52 -19.71
N GLY A 176 -12.43 12.59 -20.66
CA GLY A 176 -11.62 12.60 -21.89
C GLY A 176 -10.27 11.89 -21.78
N GLY A 177 -10.12 11.00 -20.80
CA GLY A 177 -8.97 10.09 -20.64
C GLY A 177 -7.96 10.52 -19.59
N ARG A 178 -8.11 11.70 -18.98
CA ARG A 178 -7.17 12.23 -17.99
C ARG A 178 -7.86 13.08 -16.94
N LEU A 179 -7.43 12.95 -15.68
CA LEU A 179 -7.85 13.80 -14.57
C LEU A 179 -7.17 15.17 -14.65
N ASP A 180 -7.96 16.23 -14.50
CA ASP A 180 -7.51 17.63 -14.44
C ASP A 180 -8.33 18.37 -13.37
N PRO A 181 -7.71 18.82 -12.25
CA PRO A 181 -6.28 18.72 -11.91
C PRO A 181 -5.82 17.27 -11.65
N PRO A 182 -4.53 16.95 -11.84
CA PRO A 182 -4.01 15.61 -11.55
C PRO A 182 -4.02 15.29 -10.05
N MET A 183 -4.27 14.03 -9.70
CA MET A 183 -4.26 13.55 -8.33
C MET A 183 -2.89 12.97 -7.98
N LEU A 184 -2.34 13.37 -6.83
CA LEU A 184 -1.12 12.79 -6.27
C LEU A 184 -1.48 11.70 -5.25
N ALA A 185 -1.02 10.47 -5.48
CA ALA A 185 -1.18 9.37 -4.54
C ALA A 185 0.17 9.11 -3.85
N ILE A 186 0.39 9.72 -2.68
CA ILE A 186 1.60 9.51 -1.87
C ILE A 186 1.39 8.28 -1.00
N LEU A 187 2.06 7.19 -1.34
CA LEU A 187 2.00 5.91 -0.64
C LEU A 187 3.27 5.75 0.19
N ASP A 188 3.28 6.46 1.34
CA ASP A 188 4.28 6.23 2.37
C ASP A 188 4.05 4.84 2.97
N GLU A 189 5.13 4.08 3.17
CA GLU A 189 5.06 2.72 3.71
C GLU A 189 4.13 1.76 2.93
N ALA A 190 4.05 1.87 1.59
CA ALA A 190 3.17 1.04 0.75
C ALA A 190 3.33 -0.48 0.99
N ALA A 191 4.55 -0.93 1.32
CA ALA A 191 4.82 -2.33 1.60
C ALA A 191 4.38 -2.80 3.00
N ASN A 192 4.18 -1.88 3.96
CA ASN A 192 3.82 -2.21 5.34
C ASN A 192 2.34 -1.91 5.63
N VAL A 193 1.85 -0.74 5.23
CA VAL A 193 0.52 -0.22 5.63
C VAL A 193 -0.50 -0.32 4.49
N CYS A 194 -0.14 0.08 3.27
CA CYS A 194 -1.05 0.16 2.12
C CYS A 194 -0.74 -0.93 1.09
N LYS A 195 -0.80 -2.20 1.52
CA LYS A 195 -0.52 -3.35 0.65
C LYS A 195 -1.63 -3.55 -0.38
N ILE A 196 -1.53 -2.84 -1.48
CA ILE A 196 -2.40 -3.02 -2.65
C ILE A 196 -1.71 -4.05 -3.54
N SER A 197 -2.26 -5.28 -3.55
CA SER A 197 -1.61 -6.43 -4.20
C SER A 197 -1.35 -6.24 -5.69
N ASP A 198 -2.21 -5.49 -6.39
CA ASP A 198 -2.10 -5.17 -7.81
C ASP A 198 -1.54 -3.77 -8.07
N LEU A 199 -0.88 -3.15 -7.09
CA LEU A 199 -0.21 -1.85 -7.28
C LEU A 199 0.74 -1.85 -8.49
N PRO A 200 1.56 -2.90 -8.76
CA PRO A 200 2.37 -2.97 -9.97
C PRO A 200 1.58 -2.79 -11.27
N ASP A 201 0.39 -3.39 -11.36
CA ASP A 201 -0.46 -3.30 -12.55
C ASP A 201 -1.03 -1.89 -12.69
N LEU A 202 -1.45 -1.28 -11.57
CA LEU A 202 -1.94 0.11 -11.54
C LEU A 202 -0.87 1.09 -12.05
N TYR A 203 0.39 0.91 -11.64
CA TYR A 203 1.51 1.77 -12.03
C TYR A 203 1.63 1.97 -13.55
N SER A 204 1.30 0.95 -14.35
CA SER A 204 1.40 0.99 -15.81
C SER A 204 0.36 1.90 -16.49
N HIS A 205 -0.73 2.24 -15.80
CA HIS A 205 -1.91 2.88 -16.40
C HIS A 205 -2.37 4.16 -15.69
N LEU A 206 -1.95 4.39 -14.45
CA LEU A 206 -2.32 5.58 -13.67
C LEU A 206 -1.76 6.88 -14.27
N GLY A 207 -0.50 6.85 -14.74
CA GLY A 207 0.20 8.05 -15.24
C GLY A 207 -0.49 8.71 -16.44
N SER A 208 -1.00 7.93 -17.39
CA SER A 208 -1.74 8.47 -18.55
C SER A 208 -3.10 9.07 -18.16
N ARG A 209 -3.66 8.65 -17.01
CA ARG A 209 -4.95 9.09 -16.48
C ARG A 209 -4.85 10.28 -15.54
N GLY A 210 -3.66 10.87 -15.35
CA GLY A 210 -3.49 12.03 -14.46
C GLY A 210 -3.47 11.65 -12.98
N ILE A 211 -3.18 10.39 -12.67
CA ILE A 211 -2.97 9.90 -11.30
C ILE A 211 -1.49 9.62 -11.16
N ILE A 212 -0.84 10.29 -10.21
CA ILE A 212 0.61 10.25 -10.03
C ILE A 212 0.91 9.48 -8.74
N PRO A 213 1.25 8.17 -8.83
CA PRO A 213 1.65 7.41 -7.66
C PRO A 213 3.10 7.72 -7.27
N ILE A 214 3.32 8.06 -6.00
CA ILE A 214 4.64 8.16 -5.37
C ILE A 214 4.70 7.07 -4.30
N THR A 215 5.38 5.97 -4.61
CA THR A 215 5.59 4.87 -3.66
C THR A 215 6.95 5.00 -3.00
N ILE A 216 6.96 5.01 -1.67
CA ILE A 216 8.17 5.12 -0.87
C ILE A 216 8.43 3.75 -0.24
N LEU A 217 9.61 3.18 -0.53
CA LEU A 217 10.05 1.89 0.00
C LEU A 217 11.35 2.08 0.77
N GLN A 218 11.50 1.36 1.88
CA GLN A 218 12.74 1.37 2.65
C GLN A 218 13.85 0.57 1.94
N SER A 219 13.47 -0.48 1.18
CA SER A 219 14.40 -1.25 0.36
C SER A 219 13.70 -1.91 -0.82
N TYR A 220 14.47 -2.29 -1.84
CA TYR A 220 13.96 -3.05 -2.98
C TYR A 220 13.36 -4.41 -2.55
N ARG A 221 14.05 -5.09 -1.62
CA ARG A 221 13.64 -6.37 -1.05
C ARG A 221 12.30 -6.30 -0.31
N GLN A 222 12.00 -5.17 0.32
CA GLN A 222 10.70 -4.93 0.96
C GLN A 222 9.57 -5.01 -0.08
N GLY A 223 9.79 -4.44 -1.28
CA GLY A 223 8.84 -4.54 -2.38
C GLY A 223 8.72 -5.96 -2.93
N GLN A 224 9.84 -6.67 -3.12
CA GLN A 224 9.82 -8.09 -3.54
C GLN A 224 9.03 -8.98 -2.58
N LYS A 225 9.12 -8.71 -1.27
CA LYS A 225 8.35 -9.45 -0.26
C LYS A 225 6.83 -9.26 -0.42
N VAL A 226 6.39 -8.11 -0.92
CA VAL A 226 4.96 -7.76 -1.01
C VAL A 226 4.37 -8.13 -2.37
N TRP A 227 5.08 -7.84 -3.46
CA TRP A 227 4.59 -8.01 -4.83
C TRP A 227 5.27 -9.14 -5.60
N GLY A 228 6.18 -9.88 -4.97
CA GLY A 228 7.05 -10.84 -5.64
C GLY A 228 8.10 -10.15 -6.53
N ASP A 229 9.03 -10.95 -7.05
CA ASP A 229 10.11 -10.45 -7.91
C ASP A 229 9.56 -9.81 -9.19
N ALA A 230 8.66 -10.51 -9.88
CA ALA A 230 8.06 -10.04 -11.12
C ALA A 230 7.23 -8.75 -10.92
N GLY A 231 6.43 -8.67 -9.84
CA GLY A 231 5.64 -7.48 -9.55
C GLY A 231 6.51 -6.28 -9.18
N MET A 232 7.58 -6.50 -8.40
CA MET A 232 8.52 -5.43 -8.06
C MET A 232 9.31 -4.94 -9.28
N ASP A 233 9.77 -5.85 -10.14
CA ASP A 233 10.45 -5.50 -11.39
C ASP A 233 9.51 -4.75 -12.36
N ALA A 234 8.23 -5.15 -12.43
CA ALA A 234 7.22 -4.44 -13.22
C ALA A 234 6.99 -3.01 -12.70
N MET A 235 6.85 -2.84 -11.38
CA MET A 235 6.69 -1.52 -10.75
C MET A 235 7.93 -0.64 -10.97
N TRP A 236 9.13 -1.22 -10.82
CA TRP A 236 10.39 -0.55 -11.13
C TRP A 236 10.42 -0.10 -12.60
N SER A 237 10.08 -0.98 -13.54
CA SER A 237 10.07 -0.66 -14.97
C SER A 237 9.07 0.45 -15.31
N ALA A 238 7.85 0.39 -14.77
CA ALA A 238 6.79 1.37 -15.03
C ALA A 238 7.07 2.75 -14.40
N SER A 239 7.88 2.82 -13.35
CA SER A 239 8.23 4.08 -12.67
C SER A 239 9.10 4.97 -13.56
N THR A 240 8.59 6.12 -14.01
CA THR A 240 9.33 7.03 -14.90
C THR A 240 10.45 7.80 -14.21
N VAL A 241 10.34 7.97 -12.89
CA VAL A 241 11.36 8.61 -12.04
C VAL A 241 11.62 7.70 -10.85
N LYS A 242 12.91 7.45 -10.58
CA LYS A 242 13.37 6.64 -9.45
C LYS A 242 14.40 7.44 -8.69
N VAL A 243 14.15 7.66 -7.39
CA VAL A 243 15.09 8.34 -6.50
C VAL A 243 15.55 7.33 -5.45
N ILE A 244 16.85 7.08 -5.41
CA ILE A 244 17.47 6.11 -4.50
C ILE A 244 18.38 6.88 -3.55
N GLY A 245 18.01 6.91 -2.27
CA GLY A 245 18.83 7.55 -1.23
C GLY A 245 20.07 6.75 -0.86
N SER A 246 20.95 7.38 -0.06
CA SER A 246 22.12 6.73 0.55
C SER A 246 21.74 5.60 1.52
N GLY A 247 22.70 4.73 1.84
CA GLY A 247 22.52 3.68 2.86
C GLY A 247 22.02 2.34 2.32
N ILE A 248 22.30 2.06 1.06
CA ILE A 248 21.94 0.79 0.41
C ILE A 248 22.80 -0.33 0.99
N ASP A 249 22.17 -1.26 1.71
CA ASP A 249 22.82 -2.46 2.26
C ASP A 249 22.36 -3.74 1.55
N ASP A 250 22.27 -3.68 0.22
CA ASP A 250 21.93 -4.81 -0.65
C ASP A 250 22.92 -4.86 -1.83
N PRO A 251 23.86 -5.82 -1.85
CA PRO A 251 24.88 -5.91 -2.89
C PRO A 251 24.31 -6.12 -4.30
N ASP A 252 23.26 -6.91 -4.45
CA ASP A 252 22.64 -7.22 -5.74
C ASP A 252 21.96 -5.97 -6.30
N PHE A 253 21.29 -5.21 -5.44
CA PHE A 253 20.69 -3.94 -5.83
C PHE A 253 21.76 -2.89 -6.17
N ALA A 254 22.83 -2.79 -5.39
CA ALA A 254 23.94 -1.88 -5.69
C ALA A 254 24.61 -2.21 -7.05
N ASP A 255 24.80 -3.49 -7.38
CA ASP A 255 25.31 -3.91 -8.69
C ASP A 255 24.30 -3.60 -9.81
N LYS A 256 23.00 -3.81 -9.58
CA LYS A 256 21.94 -3.40 -10.53
C LYS A 256 21.99 -1.91 -10.83
N LEU A 257 22.18 -1.06 -9.82
CA LEU A 257 22.31 0.39 -9.98
C LEU A 257 23.61 0.76 -10.72
N SER A 258 24.73 0.15 -10.36
CA SER A 258 26.04 0.34 -11.01
C SER A 258 25.96 0.05 -12.51
N ARG A 259 25.30 -1.05 -12.89
CA ARG A 259 25.04 -1.41 -14.31
C ARG A 259 24.14 -0.41 -15.02
N LEU A 260 23.12 0.14 -14.34
CA LEU A 260 22.21 1.12 -14.91
C LEU A 260 22.86 2.49 -15.14
N ILE A 261 23.81 2.88 -14.27
CA ILE A 261 24.59 4.11 -14.45
C ILE A 261 25.52 3.95 -15.66
N GLY A 262 26.09 2.76 -15.83
CA GLY A 262 26.88 2.38 -17.00
C GLY A 262 28.38 2.55 -16.81
N ASP A 263 29.08 2.50 -17.94
CA ASP A 263 30.53 2.44 -18.00
C ASP A 263 31.11 3.66 -18.74
N HIS A 264 32.38 3.93 -18.52
CA HIS A 264 33.16 4.94 -19.22
C HIS A 264 34.54 4.38 -19.58
N ASP A 265 35.09 4.87 -20.69
CA ASP A 265 36.42 4.49 -21.14
C ASP A 265 37.48 5.36 -20.45
N VAL A 266 38.43 4.70 -19.80
CA VAL A 266 39.55 5.31 -19.07
C VAL A 266 40.85 5.00 -19.82
N GLU A 267 41.62 6.04 -20.13
CA GLU A 267 42.95 5.91 -20.72
C GLU A 267 43.95 5.51 -19.63
N THR A 268 44.65 4.40 -19.83
CA THR A 268 45.70 3.91 -18.95
C THR A 268 47.05 4.04 -19.65
N THR A 269 47.90 4.91 -19.13
CA THR A 269 49.26 5.12 -19.66
C THR A 269 50.28 4.37 -18.82
N SER A 270 50.85 3.31 -19.40
CA SER A 270 51.95 2.55 -18.80
C SER A 270 53.28 3.06 -19.31
N THR A 271 54.15 3.48 -18.39
CA THR A 271 55.51 3.93 -18.71
C THR A 271 56.50 2.92 -18.13
N SER A 272 57.28 2.28 -18.99
CA SER A 272 58.35 1.37 -18.59
C SER A 272 59.72 1.98 -18.82
N HIS A 273 60.64 1.72 -17.89
CA HIS A 273 62.03 2.15 -17.95
C HIS A 273 62.93 0.93 -18.05
N SER A 274 63.73 0.86 -19.11
CA SER A 274 64.79 -0.12 -19.29
C SER A 274 66.15 0.57 -19.45
N GLU A 275 67.23 -0.21 -19.33
CA GLU A 275 68.61 0.25 -19.55
C GLU A 275 68.82 0.88 -20.94
N SER A 276 67.93 0.56 -21.89
CA SER A 276 67.92 1.02 -23.29
C SER A 276 66.98 2.20 -23.59
N GLY A 277 66.19 2.70 -22.63
CA GLY A 277 65.32 3.86 -22.82
C GLY A 277 63.99 3.81 -22.08
N LYS A 278 63.15 4.83 -22.33
CA LYS A 278 61.80 4.97 -21.78
C LYS A 278 60.77 4.59 -22.85
N SER A 279 59.89 3.65 -22.57
CA SER A 279 58.76 3.29 -23.43
C SER A 279 57.45 3.71 -22.78
N THR A 280 56.51 4.24 -23.57
CA THR A 280 55.17 4.62 -23.11
C THR A 280 54.14 3.91 -23.96
N SER A 281 53.22 3.20 -23.32
CA SER A 281 52.11 2.51 -23.95
C SER A 281 50.80 3.05 -23.39
N VAL A 282 49.85 3.36 -24.28
CA VAL A 282 48.53 3.86 -23.92
C VAL A 282 47.51 2.78 -24.27
N SER A 283 46.71 2.37 -23.29
CA SER A 283 45.60 1.42 -23.49
C SER A 283 44.30 2.01 -22.97
N MET A 284 43.18 1.69 -23.64
CA MET A 284 41.85 2.05 -23.14
C MET A 284 41.31 0.90 -22.30
N ARG A 285 40.73 1.23 -21.14
CA ARG A 285 40.06 0.29 -20.26
C ARG A 285 38.67 0.81 -19.93
N GLN A 286 37.67 -0.04 -20.09
CA GLN A 286 36.30 0.29 -19.68
C GLN A 286 36.15 0.08 -18.17
N GLU A 287 35.66 1.09 -17.46
CA GLU A 287 35.41 1.06 -16.01
C GLU A 287 34.00 1.56 -15.68
N ARG A 288 33.43 1.08 -14.57
CA ARG A 288 32.11 1.54 -14.08
C ARG A 288 32.19 3.03 -13.75
N ILE A 289 31.20 3.81 -14.18
CA ILE A 289 31.11 5.24 -13.79
C ILE A 289 30.97 5.37 -12.27
N LEU A 290 30.16 4.50 -11.67
CA LEU A 290 30.00 4.44 -10.21
C LEU A 290 29.90 2.97 -9.77
N PRO A 291 30.98 2.38 -9.23
CA PRO A 291 30.98 0.98 -8.83
C PRO A 291 30.11 0.72 -7.59
N ALA A 292 29.72 -0.53 -7.37
CA ALA A 292 28.74 -0.91 -6.34
C ALA A 292 29.17 -0.56 -4.90
N ASP A 293 30.46 -0.62 -4.61
CA ASP A 293 31.05 -0.20 -3.34
C ASP A 293 30.93 1.32 -3.12
N ALA A 294 31.14 2.12 -4.18
CA ALA A 294 30.93 3.56 -4.14
C ALA A 294 29.44 3.93 -3.95
N ILE A 295 28.53 3.16 -4.58
CA ILE A 295 27.07 3.31 -4.38
C ILE A 295 26.68 3.02 -2.92
N ARG A 296 27.23 1.94 -2.34
CA ARG A 296 27.02 1.60 -0.92
C ARG A 296 27.55 2.71 0.00
N ALA A 297 28.63 3.38 -0.39
CA ALA A 297 29.29 4.44 0.36
C ALA A 297 28.74 5.86 0.09
N LEU A 298 27.60 6.00 -0.60
CA LEU A 298 27.02 7.32 -0.91
C LEU A 298 26.86 8.19 0.35
N PRO A 299 27.31 9.46 0.31
CA PRO A 299 27.16 10.37 1.43
C PRO A 299 25.68 10.60 1.78
N LYS A 300 25.40 10.74 3.09
CA LYS A 300 24.07 11.19 3.53
C LYS A 300 23.73 12.54 2.91
N GLY A 301 22.49 12.71 2.49
CA GLY A 301 22.06 13.91 1.78
C GLY A 301 22.32 13.86 0.28
N THR A 302 22.76 12.73 -0.27
CA THR A 302 22.81 12.50 -1.72
C THR A 302 21.80 11.42 -2.13
N ALA A 303 21.39 11.45 -3.40
CA ALA A 303 20.57 10.40 -4.00
C ALA A 303 20.90 10.19 -5.47
N LEU A 304 20.76 8.96 -5.94
CA LEU A 304 20.78 8.64 -7.37
C LEU A 304 19.39 8.88 -7.95
N CYS A 305 19.31 9.56 -9.09
CA CYS A 305 18.09 9.79 -9.84
C CYS A 305 18.19 9.13 -11.22
N PHE A 306 17.20 8.29 -11.53
CA PHE A 306 16.99 7.73 -12.85
C PHE A 306 15.64 8.24 -13.36
N ALA A 307 15.68 9.11 -14.38
CA ALA A 307 14.50 9.60 -15.07
C ALA A 307 14.52 9.07 -16.52
N THR A 308 13.37 8.60 -17.00
CA THR A 308 13.24 8.07 -18.37
C THR A 308 13.72 9.09 -19.40
N GLY A 309 14.64 8.69 -20.28
CA GLY A 309 15.20 9.54 -21.32
C GLY A 309 16.37 10.42 -20.88
N MET A 310 16.82 10.33 -19.63
CA MET A 310 17.97 11.08 -19.11
C MET A 310 19.08 10.15 -18.62
N ARG A 311 20.33 10.63 -18.65
CA ARG A 311 21.44 9.96 -17.95
C ARG A 311 21.17 9.97 -16.44
N ALA A 312 21.70 8.97 -15.74
CA ALA A 312 21.67 8.96 -14.28
C ALA A 312 22.27 10.26 -13.72
N ALA A 313 21.63 10.83 -12.71
CA ALA A 313 22.06 12.05 -12.05
C ALA A 313 22.29 11.81 -10.56
N MET A 314 23.33 12.43 -10.02
CA MET A 314 23.49 12.57 -8.57
C MET A 314 22.71 13.81 -8.13
N LEU A 315 21.87 13.67 -7.11
CA LEU A 315 21.09 14.75 -6.52
C LEU A 315 21.64 15.11 -5.14
N ASP A 316 21.70 16.41 -4.86
CA ASP A 316 21.83 16.93 -3.50
C ASP A 316 20.42 17.07 -2.88
N LEU A 317 20.18 16.29 -1.82
CA LEU A 317 18.93 16.32 -1.09
C LEU A 317 18.88 17.58 -0.21
N ARG A 318 17.68 18.15 -0.15
CA ARG A 318 17.37 19.37 0.60
C ARG A 318 16.57 19.02 1.86
N PRO A 319 17.24 18.78 3.00
CA PRO A 319 16.52 18.45 4.22
C PRO A 319 15.69 19.65 4.69
N TRP A 320 14.38 19.44 4.91
CA TRP A 320 13.45 20.52 5.23
C TRP A 320 13.88 21.40 6.41
N TYR A 321 14.59 20.85 7.39
CA TYR A 321 15.07 21.55 8.57
C TYR A 321 16.27 22.49 8.30
N ALA A 322 16.90 22.40 7.14
CA ALA A 322 17.94 23.32 6.69
C ALA A 322 17.41 24.38 5.70
N GLU A 323 16.14 24.29 5.31
CA GLU A 323 15.53 25.14 4.29
C GLU A 323 14.95 26.45 4.87
N PRO A 324 14.79 27.51 4.03
CA PRO A 324 14.03 28.69 4.42
C PRO A 324 12.63 28.30 4.91
N GLY A 325 12.23 28.81 6.08
CA GLY A 325 10.96 28.43 6.72
C GLY A 325 11.07 27.28 7.73
N ALA A 326 12.23 26.62 7.87
CA ALA A 326 12.43 25.54 8.84
C ALA A 326 12.00 25.91 10.26
N LYS A 327 12.33 27.11 10.74
CA LYS A 327 11.96 27.57 12.09
C LYS A 327 10.44 27.62 12.29
N GLU A 328 9.70 28.09 11.28
CA GLU A 328 8.25 28.17 11.33
C GLU A 328 7.63 26.76 11.33
N LEU A 329 8.11 25.89 10.44
CA LEU A 329 7.70 24.49 10.36
C LEU A 329 8.02 23.72 11.64
N SER A 330 9.21 23.89 12.21
CA SER A 330 9.59 23.27 13.48
C SER A 330 8.69 23.74 14.62
N ALA A 331 8.37 25.05 14.69
CA ALA A 331 7.46 25.58 15.69
C ALA A 331 6.03 25.06 15.50
N ALA A 332 5.55 24.97 14.26
CA ALA A 332 4.24 24.38 13.94
C ALA A 332 4.17 22.90 14.30
N SER A 333 5.21 22.13 13.95
CA SER A 333 5.34 20.72 14.32
C SER A 333 5.35 20.53 15.83
N ALA A 334 6.11 21.34 16.57
CA ALA A 334 6.15 21.27 18.03
C ALA A 334 4.77 21.57 18.65
N ARG A 335 4.06 22.59 18.15
CA ARG A 335 2.69 22.90 18.59
C ARG A 335 1.73 21.73 18.29
N ALA A 336 1.82 21.14 17.11
CA ALA A 336 1.00 19.99 16.72
C ALA A 336 1.26 18.78 17.62
N SER A 337 2.52 18.44 17.87
CA SER A 337 2.91 17.35 18.79
C SER A 337 2.40 17.59 20.20
N GLN A 338 2.57 18.81 20.74
CA GLN A 338 2.03 19.18 22.05
C GLN A 338 0.51 19.05 22.12
N ALA A 339 -0.20 19.50 21.08
CA ALA A 339 -1.66 19.39 21.02
C ALA A 339 -2.12 17.92 20.97
N ILE A 340 -1.41 17.06 20.23
CA ILE A 340 -1.66 15.60 20.20
C ILE A 340 -1.43 15.00 21.58
N THR A 341 -0.31 15.31 22.24
CA THR A 341 0.00 14.82 23.60
C THR A 341 -1.04 15.30 24.61
N ALA A 342 -1.44 16.57 24.56
CA ALA A 342 -2.45 17.12 25.45
C ALA A 342 -3.81 16.41 25.28
N ARG A 343 -4.24 16.19 24.03
CA ARG A 343 -5.48 15.43 23.74
C ARG A 343 -5.39 13.98 24.19
N ALA A 344 -4.24 13.33 23.99
CA ALA A 344 -4.02 11.96 24.45
C ALA A 344 -4.11 11.89 25.98
N ASN A 345 -3.44 12.79 26.70
CA ASN A 345 -3.50 12.85 28.17
C ASN A 345 -4.91 13.17 28.67
N ALA A 346 -5.63 14.08 28.01
CA ALA A 346 -7.01 14.41 28.36
C ALA A 346 -7.98 13.23 28.17
N LYS A 347 -7.77 12.39 27.13
CA LYS A 347 -8.52 11.14 26.95
C LYS A 347 -8.24 10.09 28.04
N HIS A 348 -7.06 10.12 28.66
CA HIS A 348 -6.66 9.19 29.72
C HIS A 348 -6.87 9.73 31.15
N ALA A 349 -7.20 11.01 31.29
CA ALA A 349 -7.57 11.58 32.58
C ALA A 349 -8.94 11.01 32.98
N PRO A 350 -9.10 10.41 34.17
CA PRO A 350 -10.40 9.98 34.62
C PRO A 350 -11.31 11.21 34.70
N SER A 351 -12.48 11.15 34.07
CA SER A 351 -13.53 12.14 34.36
C SER A 351 -13.82 11.99 35.86
N GLN A 352 -13.41 12.97 36.67
CA GLN A 352 -13.98 13.09 38.02
C GLN A 352 -15.49 13.20 37.82
N GLY A 353 -16.19 12.11 38.11
CA GLY A 353 -17.64 12.17 38.22
C GLY A 353 -17.97 13.18 39.30
N ASP A 354 -18.93 14.05 39.03
CA ASP A 354 -19.58 14.92 40.01
C ASP A 354 -20.26 14.05 41.07
N TYR A 355 -19.47 13.45 41.97
CA TYR A 355 -19.95 13.03 43.27
C TYR A 355 -19.62 14.17 44.22
N GLY A 356 -20.62 15.03 44.42
CA GLY A 356 -20.59 16.04 45.47
C GLY A 356 -20.20 15.41 46.80
N THR A 357 -19.48 16.18 47.61
CA THR A 357 -19.09 15.79 48.97
C THR A 357 -20.35 15.42 49.73
N ALA A 358 -20.48 14.15 50.14
CA ALA A 358 -21.54 13.75 51.06
C ALA A 358 -21.31 14.47 52.38
N ALA A 359 -22.35 15.17 52.84
CA ALA A 359 -22.39 15.91 54.10
C ALA A 359 -22.32 14.99 55.33
#